data_AF-A0A4Q4XKA3-F1
#
_entry.id   AF-A0A4Q4XKA3-F1
#
_cell.length_a   1.000
_cell.length_b   1.000
_cell.length_c   1.000
_cell.angle_alpha   90.00
_cell.angle_beta   90.00
_cell.angle_gamma   90.00
#
_symmetry.space_group_name_H-M   'P 1'
#
loop_
_entity.id
_entity.type
_entity.pdbx_description
1 polymer ?
#
loop_
_entity_poly.entity_id
_entity_poly.type
_entity_poly.pdbx_seq_one_letter_code
_entity_poly.pdbx_strand_id
1 'polypeptide(L)'
;MSSQDDRVERLQEDLRDCFANDPHGRFVWEGFLSQGGNSAIYKIKQDQRRIAVKIVPDAFFDGGGNGVSAGSGDDNSGGDDSSEEDPDWLDQLMELNNEADIFQARGTFHHMTRWIYMEYAENGMLQDLIDRHLALYQRPFPNRLMWRFFMCLVRSALEMAYYDRGADLSATTLGNLPSMAPGPLAHLDMKGENIVIGDLLPELQHPEHVISPILKLIDFGGAEDVVDPEARQERIGAQFAPTGSELNIFDIATVMLYILLHEAEGDYRVPEATEITVGAATFLSFGTVLSARRQELVSNGVDEPLINLICRCLAQDPQNRPGLIELAALVHERVINRAPGDAPGELDDAVRQLLHDLLLNANTGEGPVP
;
A
#
# COMPACT_ATOMS: atom_id res chain seq x y z
N MET A 1 -11.30 3.05 -32.70
CA MET A 1 -11.11 2.65 -31.29
C MET A 1 -9.63 2.63 -31.05
N SER A 2 -9.13 3.62 -30.31
CA SER A 2 -7.74 3.66 -29.84
C SER A 2 -7.53 2.55 -28.82
N SER A 3 -6.38 1.88 -28.83
CA SER A 3 -6.01 1.01 -27.71
C SER A 3 -5.78 1.85 -26.44
N GLN A 4 -5.81 1.24 -25.26
CA GLN A 4 -5.53 1.91 -23.99
C GLN A 4 -4.09 2.47 -23.97
N ASP A 5 -3.15 1.74 -24.58
CA ASP A 5 -1.75 2.14 -24.70
C ASP A 5 -1.60 3.42 -25.56
N ASP A 6 -2.28 3.48 -26.71
CA ASP A 6 -2.32 4.68 -27.57
C ASP A 6 -2.92 5.92 -26.85
N ARG A 7 -3.73 5.73 -25.81
CA ARG A 7 -4.32 6.82 -25.00
C ARG A 7 -3.34 7.31 -23.93
N VAL A 8 -2.62 6.38 -23.31
CA VAL A 8 -1.57 6.70 -22.33
C VAL A 8 -0.40 7.40 -23.00
N GLU A 9 0.03 6.95 -24.18
CA GLU A 9 1.11 7.59 -24.93
C GLU A 9 0.76 9.03 -25.31
N ARG A 10 -0.46 9.27 -25.82
CA ARG A 10 -0.93 10.63 -26.11
C ARG A 10 -1.01 11.52 -24.88
N LEU A 11 -1.57 11.02 -23.78
CA LEU A 11 -1.59 11.72 -22.51
C LEU A 11 -0.17 12.10 -22.03
N GLN A 12 0.82 11.23 -22.24
CA GLN A 12 2.21 11.53 -21.89
C GLN A 12 2.83 12.63 -22.76
N GLU A 13 2.50 12.67 -24.05
CA GLU A 13 2.93 13.75 -24.96
C GLU A 13 2.30 15.09 -24.53
N ASP A 14 0.98 15.10 -24.30
CA ASP A 14 0.24 16.30 -23.88
C ASP A 14 0.79 16.86 -22.55
N LEU A 15 1.00 15.99 -21.55
CA LEU A 15 1.59 16.38 -20.27
C LEU A 15 2.99 16.96 -20.44
N ARG A 16 3.83 16.31 -21.25
CA ARG A 16 5.21 16.75 -21.49
C ARG A 16 5.22 18.13 -22.12
N ASP A 17 4.37 18.38 -23.10
CA ASP A 17 4.27 19.67 -23.79
C ASP A 17 3.73 20.76 -22.86
N CYS A 18 2.78 20.44 -21.99
CA CYS A 18 2.26 21.38 -20.99
C CYS A 18 3.34 21.81 -19.99
N PHE A 19 4.10 20.85 -19.42
CA PHE A 19 5.19 21.19 -18.49
C PHE A 19 6.38 21.87 -19.16
N ALA A 20 6.68 21.54 -20.43
CA ALA A 20 7.72 22.23 -21.19
C ALA A 20 7.39 23.71 -21.43
N ASN A 21 6.10 24.04 -21.45
CA ASN A 21 5.60 25.40 -21.69
C ASN A 21 5.15 26.12 -20.40
N ASP A 22 5.47 25.59 -19.19
CA ASP A 22 5.16 26.26 -17.93
C ASP A 22 5.81 27.67 -17.88
N PRO A 23 5.02 28.76 -17.98
CA PRO A 23 5.51 30.13 -17.99
C PRO A 23 6.17 30.54 -16.67
N HIS A 24 5.96 29.77 -15.59
CA HIS A 24 6.56 30.02 -14.28
C HIS A 24 7.74 29.09 -13.97
N GLY A 25 7.94 28.02 -14.76
CA GLY A 25 8.98 27.01 -14.53
C GLY A 25 8.94 26.36 -13.14
N ARG A 26 7.75 26.32 -12.51
CA ARG A 26 7.54 25.78 -11.17
C ARG A 26 7.42 24.27 -11.19
N PHE A 27 6.86 23.72 -12.26
CA PHE A 27 6.67 22.29 -12.42
C PHE A 27 7.55 21.75 -13.55
N VAL A 28 8.29 20.70 -13.25
CA VAL A 28 9.14 19.99 -14.20
C VAL A 28 8.68 18.56 -14.26
N TRP A 29 8.28 18.12 -15.45
CA TRP A 29 8.04 16.71 -15.72
C TRP A 29 9.33 15.90 -15.56
N GLU A 30 9.36 14.95 -14.62
CA GLU A 30 10.52 14.07 -14.42
C GLU A 30 10.30 12.67 -15.02
N GLY A 31 9.07 12.28 -15.34
CA GLY A 31 8.80 11.05 -16.10
C GLY A 31 7.55 10.28 -15.68
N PHE A 32 7.33 9.16 -16.36
CA PHE A 32 6.33 8.15 -16.02
C PHE A 32 6.89 7.18 -14.97
N LEU A 33 6.06 6.80 -13.98
CA LEU A 33 6.42 5.86 -12.91
C LEU A 33 5.80 4.48 -13.13
N SER A 34 4.47 4.42 -13.26
CA SER A 34 3.75 3.16 -13.38
C SER A 34 2.35 3.36 -13.97
N GLN A 35 1.76 2.26 -14.45
CA GLN A 35 0.39 2.20 -14.94
C GLN A 35 -0.39 1.21 -14.06
N GLY A 36 -1.45 1.72 -13.42
CA GLY A 36 -2.49 0.91 -12.79
C GLY A 36 -3.62 0.60 -13.78
N GLY A 37 -4.57 -0.25 -13.40
CA GLY A 37 -5.62 -0.77 -14.30
C GLY A 37 -6.32 0.31 -15.12
N ASN A 38 -6.73 1.42 -14.49
CA ASN A 38 -7.40 2.55 -15.15
C ASN A 38 -6.66 3.89 -14.96
N SER A 39 -5.38 3.87 -14.61
CA SER A 39 -4.66 5.09 -14.21
C SER A 39 -3.18 5.04 -14.53
N ALA A 40 -2.57 6.19 -14.76
CA ALA A 40 -1.12 6.32 -14.89
C ALA A 40 -0.56 7.22 -13.77
N ILE A 41 0.59 6.86 -13.23
CA ILE A 41 1.29 7.61 -12.19
C ILE A 41 2.54 8.26 -12.78
N TYR A 42 2.69 9.54 -12.49
CA TYR A 42 3.73 10.38 -13.05
C TYR A 42 4.54 11.06 -11.95
N LYS A 43 5.81 11.32 -12.25
CA LYS A 43 6.75 12.03 -11.39
C LYS A 43 6.88 13.47 -11.85
N ILE A 44 6.60 14.39 -10.95
CA ILE A 44 6.70 15.82 -11.20
C ILE A 44 7.58 16.43 -10.11
N LYS A 45 8.49 17.31 -10.50
CA LYS A 45 9.23 18.16 -9.59
C LYS A 45 8.56 19.52 -9.51
N GLN A 46 8.21 19.92 -8.30
CA GLN A 46 7.68 21.25 -8.01
C GLN A 46 8.70 22.01 -7.16
N ASP A 47 9.29 23.06 -7.69
CA ASP A 47 10.41 23.79 -7.07
C ASP A 47 11.57 22.87 -6.62
N GLN A 48 11.65 22.53 -5.33
CA GLN A 48 12.64 21.61 -4.74
C GLN A 48 12.02 20.27 -4.28
N ARG A 49 10.72 20.09 -4.44
CA ARG A 49 9.97 18.90 -3.99
C ARG A 49 9.64 18.01 -5.18
N ARG A 50 9.49 16.72 -4.93
CA ARG A 50 8.94 15.75 -5.88
C ARG A 50 7.58 15.29 -5.41
N ILE A 51 6.66 15.18 -6.36
CA ILE A 51 5.29 14.70 -6.14
C ILE A 51 5.00 13.59 -7.16
N ALA A 52 4.20 12.62 -6.73
CA ALA A 52 3.62 11.64 -7.62
C ALA A 52 2.17 12.05 -7.92
N VAL A 53 1.79 11.99 -9.20
CA VAL A 53 0.47 12.37 -9.68
C VAL A 53 -0.16 11.17 -10.37
N LYS A 54 -1.24 10.66 -9.80
CA LYS A 54 -2.07 9.59 -10.37
C LYS A 54 -3.18 10.23 -11.20
N ILE A 55 -3.23 9.92 -12.49
CA ILE A 55 -4.24 10.43 -13.44
C ILE A 55 -5.06 9.25 -13.94
N VAL A 56 -6.38 9.40 -14.03
CA VAL A 56 -7.31 8.39 -14.57
C VAL A 56 -7.70 8.80 -15.98
N PRO A 57 -7.13 8.20 -17.05
CA PRO A 57 -7.36 8.64 -18.43
C PRO A 57 -8.80 8.51 -18.90
N ASP A 58 -9.59 7.57 -18.37
CA ASP A 58 -10.98 7.36 -18.81
C ASP A 58 -11.91 8.54 -18.51
N ALA A 59 -11.58 9.36 -17.53
CA ALA A 59 -12.33 10.59 -17.28
C ALA A 59 -12.11 11.68 -18.34
N PHE A 60 -11.17 11.51 -19.28
CA PHE A 60 -10.76 12.51 -20.28
C PHE A 60 -11.29 12.25 -21.68
N PHE A 61 -11.39 10.99 -22.10
CA PHE A 61 -11.75 10.65 -23.48
C PHE A 61 -13.24 10.27 -23.65
N ASP A 62 -14.01 10.13 -22.57
CA ASP A 62 -15.46 9.85 -22.59
C ASP A 62 -16.33 11.13 -22.69
N GLY A 63 -15.88 12.10 -23.48
CA GLY A 63 -16.73 13.21 -23.96
C GLY A 63 -17.84 12.77 -24.94
N GLY A 64 -18.08 11.48 -25.11
CA GLY A 64 -19.03 10.96 -26.09
C GLY A 64 -19.62 9.59 -25.74
N GLY A 65 -20.56 9.52 -24.80
CA GLY A 65 -21.53 8.42 -24.78
C GLY A 65 -22.06 7.99 -23.42
N ASN A 66 -23.32 8.35 -23.16
CA ASN A 66 -24.26 7.76 -22.19
C ASN A 66 -23.89 7.75 -20.71
N GLY A 67 -24.21 8.89 -20.08
CA GLY A 67 -24.51 8.93 -18.65
C GLY A 67 -25.69 8.02 -18.28
N VAL A 68 -25.50 7.23 -17.23
CA VAL A 68 -26.59 6.58 -16.51
C VAL A 68 -27.30 7.65 -15.68
N SER A 69 -28.49 7.99 -16.16
CA SER A 69 -29.57 8.78 -15.57
C SER A 69 -29.57 8.90 -14.03
N ALA A 70 -29.35 10.12 -13.54
CA ALA A 70 -30.02 10.65 -12.36
C ALA A 70 -30.85 11.87 -12.82
N GLY A 71 -32.17 11.70 -12.85
CA GLY A 71 -33.08 12.69 -13.42
C GLY A 71 -33.30 13.91 -12.51
N SER A 72 -33.32 15.08 -13.13
CA SER A 72 -34.26 16.17 -12.83
C SER A 72 -34.29 17.09 -14.04
N GLY A 73 -35.48 17.35 -14.58
CA GLY A 73 -35.70 17.99 -15.88
C GLY A 73 -35.65 19.53 -15.89
N ASP A 74 -35.64 20.00 -17.14
CA ASP A 74 -36.05 21.31 -17.70
C ASP A 74 -35.20 22.54 -17.29
N ASP A 75 -34.72 23.44 -18.15
CA ASP A 75 -35.00 23.74 -19.56
C ASP A 75 -33.85 24.58 -20.18
N ASN A 76 -33.59 24.33 -21.47
CA ASN A 76 -32.98 25.16 -22.53
C ASN A 76 -32.38 26.56 -22.22
N SER A 77 -31.13 26.77 -22.67
CA SER A 77 -30.82 27.76 -23.72
C SER A 77 -29.37 27.70 -24.23
N GLY A 78 -29.22 27.27 -25.50
CA GLY A 78 -28.37 27.82 -26.56
C GLY A 78 -26.90 28.17 -26.29
N GLY A 79 -26.01 27.44 -26.96
CA GLY A 79 -24.61 27.82 -27.15
C GLY A 79 -23.76 26.65 -27.59
N ASP A 80 -23.88 26.27 -28.85
CA ASP A 80 -22.99 25.31 -29.52
C ASP A 80 -21.69 26.05 -29.87
N ASP A 81 -20.70 26.00 -28.98
CA ASP A 81 -19.30 26.29 -29.26
C ASP A 81 -18.49 25.10 -28.73
N SER A 82 -18.30 24.11 -29.60
CA SER A 82 -17.32 23.05 -29.41
C SER A 82 -15.94 23.60 -29.73
N SER A 83 -15.38 24.38 -28.81
CA SER A 83 -13.94 24.43 -28.64
C SER A 83 -13.56 23.20 -27.84
N GLU A 84 -12.92 22.23 -28.50
CA GLU A 84 -11.99 21.31 -27.84
C GLU A 84 -10.88 22.20 -27.23
N GLU A 85 -11.16 22.84 -26.10
CA GLU A 85 -10.13 23.45 -25.28
C GLU A 85 -9.44 22.28 -24.59
N ASP A 86 -8.24 21.95 -25.09
CA ASP A 86 -7.29 21.13 -24.35
C ASP A 86 -7.26 21.67 -22.90
N PRO A 87 -7.45 20.81 -21.88
CA PRO A 87 -7.52 21.28 -20.50
C PRO A 87 -6.23 22.04 -20.18
N ASP A 88 -6.31 23.25 -19.60
CA ASP A 88 -5.09 23.96 -19.17
C ASP A 88 -4.56 23.31 -17.89
N TRP A 89 -3.70 22.29 -18.10
CA TRP A 89 -3.14 21.43 -17.05
C TRP A 89 -2.44 22.23 -15.96
N LEU A 90 -1.82 23.37 -16.34
CA LEU A 90 -1.04 24.17 -15.42
C LEU A 90 -1.93 25.00 -14.50
N ASP A 91 -3.01 25.58 -15.02
CA ASP A 91 -3.96 26.34 -14.21
C ASP A 91 -4.61 25.45 -13.14
N GLN A 92 -4.94 24.20 -13.48
CA GLN A 92 -5.45 23.22 -12.51
C GLN A 92 -4.41 22.89 -11.43
N LEU A 93 -3.15 22.65 -11.81
CA LEU A 93 -2.04 22.44 -10.87
C LEU A 93 -1.79 23.64 -9.95
N MET A 94 -1.93 24.85 -10.49
CA MET A 94 -1.73 26.10 -9.76
C MET A 94 -2.85 26.38 -8.76
N GLU A 95 -4.10 26.15 -9.15
CA GLU A 95 -5.26 26.25 -8.26
C GLU A 95 -5.11 25.30 -7.08
N LEU A 96 -4.72 24.05 -7.37
CA LEU A 96 -4.48 23.02 -6.36
C LEU A 96 -3.29 23.31 -5.46
N ASN A 97 -2.20 23.89 -5.98
CA ASN A 97 -1.06 24.31 -5.16
C ASN A 97 -1.47 25.34 -4.09
N ASN A 98 -2.32 26.30 -4.48
CA ASN A 98 -2.79 27.33 -3.57
C ASN A 98 -3.67 26.75 -2.44
N GLU A 99 -4.37 25.65 -2.71
CA GLU A 99 -5.13 24.91 -1.69
C GLU A 99 -4.24 23.99 -0.83
N ALA A 100 -3.25 23.33 -1.42
CA ALA A 100 -2.33 22.41 -0.73
C ALA A 100 -1.51 23.08 0.40
N ASP A 101 -1.14 24.35 0.24
CA ASP A 101 -0.46 25.13 1.29
C ASP A 101 -1.35 25.40 2.52
N ILE A 102 -2.67 25.31 2.38
CA ILE A 102 -3.65 25.47 3.47
C ILE A 102 -3.89 24.13 4.20
N PHE A 103 -3.68 22.98 3.54
CA PHE A 103 -4.04 21.64 4.04
C PHE A 103 -2.86 20.72 4.42
N GLN A 104 -1.60 21.13 4.18
CA GLN A 104 -0.37 20.43 4.62
C GLN A 104 -0.32 20.05 6.13
N ALA A 105 -1.26 20.51 6.96
CA ALA A 105 -1.37 20.17 8.38
C ALA A 105 -2.05 18.82 8.69
N ARG A 106 -2.70 18.16 7.72
CA ARG A 106 -3.44 16.90 7.95
C ARG A 106 -3.29 15.99 6.72
N GLY A 107 -2.42 14.99 6.78
CA GLY A 107 -2.16 14.07 5.66
C GLY A 107 -3.43 13.43 5.11
N THR A 108 -3.96 13.98 4.02
CA THR A 108 -5.26 13.60 3.46
C THR A 108 -5.17 13.40 1.95
N PHE A 109 -5.73 12.29 1.49
CA PHE A 109 -6.06 12.05 0.09
C PHE A 109 -7.18 13.01 -0.31
N HIS A 110 -7.02 13.75 -1.40
CA HIS A 110 -8.06 14.66 -1.88
C HIS A 110 -8.86 14.07 -3.05
N HIS A 111 -10.18 14.17 -2.93
CA HIS A 111 -11.14 13.91 -4.00
C HIS A 111 -10.88 14.85 -5.18
N MET A 112 -10.50 14.29 -6.32
CA MET A 112 -10.86 14.84 -7.62
C MET A 112 -11.34 13.66 -8.44
N THR A 113 -12.47 13.79 -9.13
CA THR A 113 -13.05 12.76 -10.01
C THR A 113 -12.12 12.33 -11.17
N ARG A 114 -10.87 12.80 -11.19
CA ARG A 114 -9.95 12.75 -12.33
C ARG A 114 -8.46 12.55 -11.96
N TRP A 115 -7.98 13.04 -10.80
CA TRP A 115 -6.55 13.06 -10.41
C TRP A 115 -6.36 12.85 -8.90
N ILE A 116 -5.20 12.34 -8.48
CA ILE A 116 -4.79 12.25 -7.07
C ILE A 116 -3.31 12.66 -6.97
N TYR A 117 -3.00 13.60 -6.08
CA TYR A 117 -1.63 13.96 -5.72
C TYR A 117 -1.20 13.19 -4.48
N MET A 118 0.02 12.69 -4.49
CA MET A 118 0.61 12.02 -3.35
C MET A 118 2.09 12.37 -3.23
N GLU A 119 2.61 12.21 -2.02
CA GLU A 119 4.05 12.31 -1.80
C GLU A 119 4.79 11.33 -2.71
N TYR A 120 5.92 11.75 -3.27
CA TYR A 120 6.77 10.85 -4.02
C TYR A 120 7.57 9.98 -3.05
N ALA A 121 7.34 8.66 -3.08
CA ALA A 121 8.12 7.70 -2.29
C ALA A 121 9.43 7.36 -3.01
N GLU A 122 10.55 7.90 -2.54
CA GLU A 122 11.84 7.81 -3.23
C GLU A 122 12.41 6.37 -3.27
N ASN A 123 11.99 5.49 -2.37
CA ASN A 123 12.55 4.15 -2.20
C ASN A 123 11.83 3.04 -2.97
N GLY A 124 10.85 3.40 -3.80
CA GLY A 124 10.12 2.47 -4.67
C GLY A 124 9.05 1.65 -3.94
N MET A 125 8.61 0.57 -4.58
CA MET A 125 7.57 -0.31 -4.06
C MET A 125 8.15 -1.42 -3.16
N LEU A 126 7.32 -1.99 -2.30
CA LEU A 126 7.70 -3.11 -1.45
C LEU A 126 8.06 -4.35 -2.29
N GLN A 127 7.37 -4.58 -3.40
CA GLN A 127 7.71 -5.67 -4.32
C GLN A 127 9.16 -5.55 -4.81
N ASP A 128 9.58 -4.36 -5.24
CA ASP A 128 10.95 -4.11 -5.68
C ASP A 128 11.98 -4.38 -4.57
N LEU A 129 11.62 -4.10 -3.31
CA LEU A 129 12.48 -4.37 -2.15
C LEU A 129 12.63 -5.88 -1.91
N ILE A 130 11.52 -6.64 -1.98
CA ILE A 130 11.50 -8.08 -1.79
C ILE A 130 12.34 -8.76 -2.89
N ASP A 131 12.14 -8.38 -4.15
CA ASP A 131 12.85 -8.95 -5.29
C ASP A 131 14.36 -8.69 -5.22
N ARG A 132 14.76 -7.46 -4.86
CA ARG A 132 16.18 -7.11 -4.64
C ARG A 132 16.79 -7.92 -3.50
N HIS A 133 16.06 -8.10 -2.40
CA HIS A 133 16.55 -8.87 -1.25
C HIS A 133 16.75 -10.33 -1.58
N LEU A 134 15.82 -10.92 -2.32
CA LEU A 134 15.95 -12.28 -2.83
C LEU A 134 17.20 -12.43 -3.71
N ALA A 135 17.39 -11.51 -4.65
CA ALA A 135 18.50 -11.54 -5.58
C ALA A 135 19.87 -11.44 -4.88
N LEU A 136 19.97 -10.65 -3.80
CA LEU A 136 21.24 -10.39 -3.11
C LEU A 136 21.57 -11.37 -1.98
N TYR A 137 20.59 -11.75 -1.15
CA TYR A 137 20.88 -12.47 0.10
C TYR A 137 20.42 -13.92 0.14
N GLN A 138 19.44 -14.32 -0.69
CA GLN A 138 18.88 -15.69 -0.74
C GLN A 138 18.54 -16.28 0.65
N ARG A 139 18.06 -15.43 1.57
CA ARG A 139 17.69 -15.82 2.95
C ARG A 139 16.54 -14.94 3.43
N PRO A 140 15.81 -15.33 4.48
CA PRO A 140 14.78 -14.50 5.07
C PRO A 140 15.27 -13.12 5.50
N PHE A 141 14.38 -12.13 5.48
CA PHE A 141 14.66 -10.85 6.11
C PHE A 141 14.93 -11.04 7.62
N PRO A 142 15.70 -10.14 8.26
CA PRO A 142 15.82 -10.14 9.71
C PRO A 142 14.44 -10.05 10.39
N ASN A 143 14.19 -10.83 11.44
CA ASN A 143 12.89 -10.84 12.14
C ASN A 143 12.54 -9.48 12.71
N ARG A 144 13.51 -8.74 13.25
CA ARG A 144 13.29 -7.36 13.72
C ARG A 144 12.75 -6.44 12.62
N LEU A 145 13.12 -6.68 11.36
CA LEU A 145 12.58 -5.95 10.21
C LEU A 145 11.19 -6.49 9.83
N MET A 146 11.02 -7.81 9.74
CA MET A 146 9.72 -8.44 9.41
C MET A 146 8.60 -8.05 10.39
N TRP A 147 8.87 -8.05 11.70
CA TRP A 147 7.89 -7.62 12.70
C TRP A 147 7.52 -6.14 12.57
N ARG A 148 8.45 -5.27 12.16
CA ARG A 148 8.17 -3.84 11.92
C ARG A 148 7.38 -3.61 10.64
N PHE A 149 7.65 -4.38 9.59
CA PHE A 149 6.82 -4.38 8.38
C PHE A 149 5.40 -4.82 8.69
N PHE A 150 5.24 -5.92 9.44
CA PHE A 150 3.92 -6.36 9.90
C PHE A 150 3.22 -5.25 10.69
N MET A 151 3.95 -4.57 11.57
CA MET A 151 3.41 -3.47 12.36
C MET A 151 2.95 -2.27 11.51
N CYS A 152 3.71 -1.85 10.49
CA CYS A 152 3.28 -0.80 9.55
C CYS A 152 1.96 -1.15 8.86
N LEU A 153 1.84 -2.40 8.40
CA LEU A 153 0.65 -2.87 7.71
C LEU A 153 -0.56 -2.92 8.64
N VAL A 154 -0.37 -3.39 9.88
CA VAL A 154 -1.41 -3.36 10.92
C VAL A 154 -1.81 -1.92 11.28
N ARG A 155 -0.86 -0.98 11.35
CA ARG A 155 -1.19 0.45 11.53
C ARG A 155 -2.05 0.97 10.38
N SER A 156 -1.73 0.62 9.14
CA SER A 156 -2.54 1.02 7.98
C SER A 156 -3.98 0.49 8.10
N ALA A 157 -4.16 -0.76 8.55
CA ALA A 157 -5.51 -1.30 8.81
C ALA A 157 -6.23 -0.65 10.00
N LEU A 158 -5.51 -0.22 11.04
CA LEU A 158 -6.08 0.56 12.13
C LEU A 158 -6.55 1.93 11.65
N GLU A 159 -5.73 2.64 10.87
CA GLU A 159 -6.11 3.92 10.27
C GLU A 159 -7.38 3.77 9.42
N MET A 160 -7.45 2.75 8.56
CA MET A 160 -8.66 2.45 7.80
C MET A 160 -9.86 2.10 8.70
N ALA A 161 -9.65 1.39 9.81
CA ALA A 161 -10.73 1.03 10.71
C ALA A 161 -11.30 2.22 11.49
N TYR A 162 -10.54 3.31 11.67
CA TYR A 162 -10.93 4.44 12.50
C TYR A 162 -10.92 5.80 11.77
N TYR A 163 -10.81 5.79 10.44
CA TYR A 163 -10.64 6.99 9.60
C TYR A 163 -11.72 8.06 9.83
N ASP A 164 -12.97 7.65 10.03
CA ASP A 164 -14.14 8.52 10.19
C ASP A 164 -14.47 8.82 11.66
N ARG A 165 -13.65 8.33 12.59
CA ARG A 165 -13.99 8.28 14.03
C ARG A 165 -13.26 9.31 14.88
N GLY A 166 -12.44 10.15 14.26
CA GLY A 166 -11.68 11.22 14.93
C GLY A 166 -10.67 10.68 15.95
N ALA A 167 -10.28 9.42 15.84
CA ALA A 167 -9.24 8.83 16.66
C ALA A 167 -7.87 9.25 16.13
N ASP A 168 -7.05 9.87 16.97
CA ASP A 168 -5.65 10.15 16.64
C ASP A 168 -4.80 8.92 16.97
N LEU A 169 -4.63 8.04 15.99
CA LEU A 169 -3.86 6.80 16.13
C LEU A 169 -2.35 7.03 16.14
N SER A 170 -1.90 8.21 15.73
CA SER A 170 -0.48 8.59 15.81
C SER A 170 -0.05 8.84 17.26
N ALA A 171 -0.95 9.36 18.09
CA ALA A 171 -0.73 9.63 19.52
C ALA A 171 -1.27 8.53 20.45
N THR A 172 -2.13 7.64 19.95
CA THR A 172 -2.76 6.60 20.77
C THR A 172 -1.85 5.38 20.88
N THR A 173 -1.37 5.10 22.10
CA THR A 173 -0.78 3.79 22.40
C THR A 173 -1.81 2.69 22.13
N LEU A 174 -1.43 1.62 21.43
CA LEU A 174 -2.35 0.57 20.96
C LEU A 174 -3.23 -0.06 22.05
N GLY A 175 -2.77 -0.10 23.30
CA GLY A 175 -3.55 -0.55 24.47
C GLY A 175 -4.67 0.39 24.91
N ASN A 176 -4.71 1.62 24.39
CA ASN A 176 -5.71 2.66 24.65
C ASN A 176 -6.59 2.94 23.43
N LEU A 177 -6.52 2.09 22.39
CA LEU A 177 -7.45 2.21 21.26
C LEU A 177 -8.88 2.24 21.82
N PRO A 178 -9.74 3.15 21.32
CA PRO A 178 -11.07 3.32 21.87
C PRO A 178 -11.77 1.96 21.95
N SER A 179 -12.61 1.74 22.96
CA SER A 179 -13.49 0.55 23.09
C SER A 179 -14.51 0.42 21.94
N MET A 180 -14.31 1.19 20.88
CA MET A 180 -15.13 1.36 19.73
C MET A 180 -14.80 0.27 18.71
N ALA A 181 -15.84 -0.38 18.19
CA ALA A 181 -15.70 -1.41 17.18
C ALA A 181 -15.00 -0.85 15.91
N PRO A 182 -14.07 -1.59 15.30
CA PRO A 182 -13.46 -1.23 14.03
C PRO A 182 -14.50 -0.92 12.94
N GLY A 183 -14.17 0.01 12.06
CA GLY A 183 -14.98 0.42 10.91
C GLY A 183 -14.97 -0.59 9.74
N PRO A 184 -15.84 -0.35 8.74
CA PRO A 184 -16.10 -1.30 7.68
C PRO A 184 -15.14 -1.19 6.48
N LEU A 185 -14.26 -0.18 6.43
CA LEU A 185 -13.40 0.08 5.26
C LEU A 185 -12.41 -1.07 5.03
N ALA A 186 -12.45 -1.65 3.83
CA ALA A 186 -11.51 -2.64 3.33
C ALA A 186 -10.70 -2.06 2.16
N HIS A 187 -9.41 -2.39 2.07
CA HIS A 187 -8.59 -1.99 0.93
C HIS A 187 -8.87 -2.81 -0.33
N LEU A 188 -9.07 -4.14 -0.17
CA LEU A 188 -9.40 -5.11 -1.22
C LEU A 188 -8.32 -5.36 -2.30
N ASP A 189 -7.16 -4.71 -2.17
CA ASP A 189 -6.04 -4.85 -3.11
C ASP A 189 -4.69 -4.57 -2.41
N MET A 190 -4.52 -5.06 -1.17
CA MET A 190 -3.26 -4.87 -0.45
C MET A 190 -2.20 -5.85 -0.96
N LYS A 191 -1.20 -5.33 -1.67
CA LYS A 191 -0.14 -6.12 -2.31
C LYS A 191 1.16 -5.33 -2.43
N GLY A 192 2.22 -5.99 -2.88
CA GLY A 192 3.58 -5.44 -2.89
C GLY A 192 3.70 -4.16 -3.72
N GLU A 193 2.95 -4.03 -4.82
CA GLU A 193 2.95 -2.85 -5.69
C GLU A 193 2.10 -1.69 -5.14
N ASN A 194 1.15 -1.99 -4.25
CA ASN A 194 0.33 -0.98 -3.58
C ASN A 194 0.89 -0.57 -2.21
N ILE A 195 2.15 -0.92 -1.93
CA ILE A 195 2.86 -0.52 -0.72
C ILE A 195 4.17 0.14 -1.12
N VAL A 196 4.36 1.40 -0.73
CA VAL A 196 5.60 2.14 -1.01
C VAL A 196 6.50 2.19 0.22
N ILE A 197 7.79 2.23 -0.04
CA ILE A 197 8.82 2.34 0.98
C ILE A 197 9.06 3.82 1.26
N GLY A 198 8.79 4.26 2.49
CA GLY A 198 9.10 5.60 2.96
C GLY A 198 10.60 5.81 3.20
N ASP A 199 10.98 7.01 3.60
CA ASP A 199 12.38 7.33 3.89
C ASP A 199 12.95 6.49 5.04
N LEU A 200 14.28 6.38 5.09
CA LEU A 200 15.00 5.82 6.23
C LEU A 200 15.70 6.95 6.97
N LEU A 201 14.95 7.65 7.83
CA LEU A 201 15.44 8.76 8.65
C LEU A 201 15.24 8.45 10.14
N PRO A 202 16.06 7.56 10.74
CA PRO A 202 15.86 7.07 12.11
C PRO A 202 15.69 8.17 13.16
N GLU A 203 16.36 9.31 13.00
CA GLU A 203 16.32 10.42 13.96
C GLU A 203 15.02 11.25 13.90
N LEU A 204 14.28 11.16 12.79
CA LEU A 204 13.03 11.91 12.58
C LEU A 204 11.79 11.02 12.67
N GLN A 205 11.98 9.71 12.81
CA GLN A 205 10.91 8.73 12.80
C GLN A 205 10.46 8.35 14.21
N HIS A 206 9.22 7.89 14.31
CA HIS A 206 8.72 7.28 15.54
C HIS A 206 9.66 6.13 15.97
N PRO A 207 9.91 5.90 17.28
CA PRO A 207 10.84 4.87 17.76
C PRO A 207 10.55 3.45 17.24
N GLU A 208 9.31 3.19 16.82
CA GLU A 208 8.89 1.95 16.16
C GLU A 208 9.53 1.73 14.77
N HIS A 209 10.15 2.75 14.17
CA HIS A 209 10.79 2.67 12.85
C HIS A 209 12.28 3.01 12.87
N VAL A 210 12.92 3.02 14.05
CA VAL A 210 14.34 3.39 14.22
C VAL A 210 15.35 2.55 13.41
N ILE A 211 14.93 1.39 12.89
CA ILE A 211 15.75 0.51 12.04
C ILE A 211 15.01 0.03 10.77
N SER A 212 13.86 0.60 10.45
CA SER A 212 13.04 0.14 9.31
C SER A 212 12.43 1.35 8.60
N PRO A 213 12.38 1.37 7.26
CA PRO A 213 11.56 2.38 6.60
C PRO A 213 10.09 2.20 6.97
N ILE A 214 9.33 3.29 6.90
CA ILE A 214 7.88 3.25 7.10
C ILE A 214 7.26 2.69 5.81
N LEU A 215 6.54 1.57 5.90
CA LEU A 215 5.71 1.12 4.78
C LEU A 215 4.44 1.97 4.73
N LYS A 216 4.09 2.46 3.54
CA LYS A 216 2.90 3.28 3.32
C LYS A 216 2.00 2.59 2.30
N LEU A 217 0.76 2.33 2.72
CA LEU A 217 -0.26 1.77 1.86
C LEU A 217 -0.80 2.85 0.92
N ILE A 218 -0.88 2.53 -0.37
CA ILE A 218 -1.38 3.40 -1.42
C ILE A 218 -2.44 2.67 -2.25
N ASP A 219 -3.07 3.42 -3.15
CA ASP A 219 -4.06 2.90 -4.11
C ASP A 219 -5.34 2.32 -3.53
N PHE A 220 -6.15 3.22 -2.96
CA PHE A 220 -7.49 2.93 -2.47
C PHE A 220 -8.56 2.89 -3.58
N GLY A 221 -8.17 2.74 -4.86
CA GLY A 221 -9.11 2.76 -5.98
C GLY A 221 -10.14 1.64 -5.97
N GLY A 222 -9.82 0.52 -5.31
CA GLY A 222 -10.72 -0.61 -5.05
C GLY A 222 -11.26 -0.67 -3.63
N ALA A 223 -10.95 0.31 -2.77
CA ALA A 223 -11.37 0.27 -1.38
C ALA A 223 -12.87 0.51 -1.23
N GLU A 224 -13.53 -0.25 -0.36
CA GLU A 224 -14.98 -0.18 -0.15
C GLU A 224 -15.33 -0.31 1.34
N ASP A 225 -16.39 0.39 1.76
CA ASP A 225 -17.03 0.13 3.04
C ASP A 225 -17.82 -1.18 2.95
N VAL A 226 -17.37 -2.20 3.68
CA VAL A 226 -18.03 -3.50 3.75
C VAL A 226 -19.18 -3.42 4.76
N VAL A 227 -20.30 -2.85 4.33
CA VAL A 227 -21.51 -2.63 5.14
C VAL A 227 -22.66 -3.61 4.87
N ASP A 228 -22.58 -4.47 3.84
CA ASP A 228 -23.67 -5.39 3.46
C ASP A 228 -23.22 -6.86 3.25
N PRO A 229 -23.77 -7.82 4.03
CA PRO A 229 -23.53 -9.25 3.84
C PRO A 229 -24.04 -9.85 2.51
N GLU A 230 -25.05 -9.27 1.86
CA GLU A 230 -25.65 -9.83 0.63
C GLU A 230 -24.86 -9.46 -0.64
N ALA A 231 -24.48 -8.19 -0.81
CA ALA A 231 -23.56 -7.75 -1.88
C ALA A 231 -22.17 -8.44 -1.80
N ARG A 232 -21.77 -8.82 -0.58
CA ARG A 232 -20.54 -9.58 -0.26
C ARG A 232 -20.53 -11.00 -0.83
N GLN A 233 -21.67 -11.68 -0.86
CA GLN A 233 -21.81 -13.05 -1.36
C GLN A 233 -21.57 -13.15 -2.88
N GLU A 234 -22.02 -12.14 -3.63
CA GLU A 234 -21.88 -12.09 -5.09
C GLU A 234 -20.46 -11.74 -5.55
N ARG A 235 -19.74 -10.87 -4.81
CA ARG A 235 -18.42 -10.37 -5.24
C ARG A 235 -17.23 -11.21 -4.78
N ILE A 236 -17.26 -11.74 -3.55
CA ILE A 236 -16.09 -12.36 -2.90
C ILE A 236 -16.36 -13.85 -2.54
N GLY A 237 -17.63 -14.27 -2.55
CA GLY A 237 -18.07 -15.62 -2.19
C GLY A 237 -18.34 -15.80 -0.69
N ALA A 238 -19.17 -16.79 -0.35
CA ALA A 238 -19.71 -17.06 1.00
C ALA A 238 -18.69 -17.22 2.14
N GLN A 239 -17.41 -17.36 1.81
CA GLN A 239 -16.39 -17.89 2.70
C GLN A 239 -15.50 -16.81 3.32
N PHE A 240 -15.65 -15.53 2.96
CA PHE A 240 -14.73 -14.47 3.37
C PHE A 240 -15.30 -13.52 4.43
N ALA A 241 -14.43 -13.00 5.30
CA ALA A 241 -14.58 -12.03 6.41
C ALA A 241 -15.88 -11.19 6.52
N PRO A 242 -16.45 -11.02 7.74
CA PRO A 242 -17.69 -10.26 7.96
C PRO A 242 -17.52 -8.73 8.02
N THR A 243 -16.30 -8.22 8.10
CA THR A 243 -16.00 -6.78 8.21
C THR A 243 -14.79 -6.42 7.35
N GLY A 244 -14.64 -5.14 6.99
CA GLY A 244 -13.47 -4.71 6.22
C GLY A 244 -12.15 -4.88 6.98
N SER A 245 -12.17 -4.71 8.31
CA SER A 245 -11.02 -5.01 9.15
C SER A 245 -10.56 -6.47 9.03
N GLU A 246 -11.49 -7.41 8.97
CA GLU A 246 -11.17 -8.84 8.82
C GLU A 246 -10.63 -9.20 7.43
N LEU A 247 -11.03 -8.46 6.38
CA LEU A 247 -10.42 -8.56 5.06
C LEU A 247 -9.00 -7.99 5.06
N ASN A 248 -8.82 -6.79 5.63
CA ASN A 248 -7.51 -6.17 5.76
C ASN A 248 -6.52 -7.07 6.51
N ILE A 249 -6.95 -7.78 7.57
CA ILE A 249 -6.09 -8.73 8.30
C ILE A 249 -5.60 -9.87 7.40
N PHE A 250 -6.46 -10.39 6.54
CA PHE A 250 -6.12 -11.45 5.59
C PHE A 250 -5.13 -10.95 4.53
N ASP A 251 -5.41 -9.78 4.00
CA ASP A 251 -4.59 -9.05 3.02
C ASP A 251 -3.18 -8.76 3.57
N ILE A 252 -3.07 -8.23 4.79
CA ILE A 252 -1.79 -8.04 5.48
C ILE A 252 -1.00 -9.35 5.57
N ALA A 253 -1.67 -10.44 5.91
CA ALA A 253 -1.01 -11.73 6.06
C ALA A 253 -0.56 -12.33 4.73
N THR A 254 -1.24 -11.99 3.63
CA THR A 254 -0.83 -12.33 2.27
C THR A 254 0.43 -11.57 1.89
N VAL A 255 0.51 -10.26 2.20
CA VAL A 255 1.74 -9.47 2.02
C VAL A 255 2.89 -10.04 2.88
N MET A 256 2.63 -10.35 4.14
CA MET A 256 3.66 -10.94 5.03
C MET A 256 4.13 -12.32 4.58
N LEU A 257 3.24 -13.11 3.99
CA LEU A 257 3.57 -14.39 3.34
C LEU A 257 4.57 -14.15 2.20
N TYR A 258 4.33 -13.18 1.33
CA TYR A 258 5.22 -12.84 0.22
C TYR A 258 6.58 -12.31 0.68
N ILE A 259 6.61 -11.45 1.70
CA ILE A 259 7.86 -10.98 2.31
C ILE A 259 8.69 -12.15 2.84
N LEU A 260 8.05 -13.15 3.46
CA LEU A 260 8.74 -14.24 4.15
C LEU A 260 9.25 -15.31 3.18
N LEU A 261 8.47 -15.64 2.14
CA LEU A 261 8.81 -16.68 1.17
C LEU A 261 9.67 -16.16 0.00
N HIS A 262 9.72 -14.85 -0.21
CA HIS A 262 10.48 -14.23 -1.31
C HIS A 262 10.06 -14.77 -2.67
N GLU A 263 8.77 -14.89 -2.93
CA GLU A 263 8.25 -15.38 -4.20
C GLU A 263 7.57 -14.24 -4.96
N ALA A 264 7.77 -14.19 -6.28
CA ALA A 264 7.25 -13.13 -7.15
C ALA A 264 5.72 -13.17 -7.22
N GLU A 265 5.10 -12.00 -7.32
CA GLU A 265 3.65 -11.86 -7.45
C GLU A 265 3.15 -12.49 -8.77
N GLY A 266 2.04 -13.23 -8.71
CA GLY A 266 1.44 -13.95 -9.85
C GLY A 266 1.73 -15.45 -9.92
N ASP A 267 2.77 -15.95 -9.23
CA ASP A 267 3.06 -17.39 -9.15
C ASP A 267 2.32 -18.11 -8.01
N TYR A 268 1.84 -17.38 -7.00
CA TYR A 268 1.01 -17.93 -5.94
C TYR A 268 -0.46 -17.55 -6.11
N ARG A 269 -1.22 -18.44 -6.76
CA ARG A 269 -2.60 -18.64 -6.31
C ARG A 269 -2.48 -19.10 -4.86
N VAL A 270 -2.93 -18.29 -3.91
CA VAL A 270 -3.04 -18.70 -2.51
C VAL A 270 -3.63 -20.13 -2.50
N PRO A 271 -2.86 -21.15 -2.08
CA PRO A 271 -3.27 -22.53 -2.24
C PRO A 271 -4.60 -22.76 -1.54
N GLU A 272 -5.38 -23.75 -1.99
CA GLU A 272 -6.60 -24.10 -1.26
C GLU A 272 -6.30 -24.30 0.23
N ALA A 273 -7.17 -23.76 1.08
CA ALA A 273 -6.99 -23.84 2.50
C ALA A 273 -6.97 -25.31 2.94
N THR A 274 -5.92 -25.70 3.66
CA THR A 274 -5.84 -27.04 4.26
C THR A 274 -5.81 -26.93 5.77
N GLU A 275 -6.10 -28.05 6.43
CA GLU A 275 -6.05 -28.14 7.88
C GLU A 275 -4.60 -27.97 8.35
N ILE A 276 -4.39 -27.03 9.28
CA ILE A 276 -3.11 -26.82 9.94
C ILE A 276 -3.32 -26.73 11.45
N THR A 277 -2.26 -26.99 12.22
CA THR A 277 -2.26 -26.83 13.68
C THR A 277 -1.32 -25.70 14.08
N VAL A 278 -1.85 -24.73 14.82
CA VAL A 278 -1.09 -23.63 15.42
C VAL A 278 -1.32 -23.65 16.93
N GLY A 279 -0.27 -24.00 17.69
CA GLY A 279 -0.39 -24.22 19.13
C GLY A 279 -1.38 -25.35 19.44
N ALA A 280 -2.47 -25.04 20.15
CA ALA A 280 -3.52 -25.99 20.49
C ALA A 280 -4.73 -25.97 19.53
N ALA A 281 -4.75 -25.06 18.56
CA ALA A 281 -5.87 -24.88 17.63
C ALA A 281 -5.58 -25.54 16.28
N THR A 282 -6.60 -26.17 15.71
CA THR A 282 -6.58 -26.75 14.37
C THR A 282 -7.69 -26.13 13.54
N PHE A 283 -7.36 -25.61 12.36
CA PHE A 283 -8.30 -24.92 11.48
C PHE A 283 -7.82 -24.95 10.02
N LEU A 284 -8.73 -24.70 9.08
CA LEU A 284 -8.38 -24.51 7.67
C LEU A 284 -7.70 -23.15 7.48
N SER A 285 -6.53 -23.14 6.88
CA SER A 285 -5.76 -21.92 6.61
C SER A 285 -5.19 -21.95 5.22
N PHE A 286 -5.09 -20.78 4.61
CA PHE A 286 -4.39 -20.55 3.35
C PHE A 286 -2.85 -20.50 3.52
N GLY A 287 -2.35 -20.42 4.76
CA GLY A 287 -0.92 -20.42 5.10
C GLY A 287 -0.26 -21.82 5.08
N THR A 288 -0.76 -22.73 4.24
CA THR A 288 -0.36 -24.16 4.22
C THR A 288 1.11 -24.34 3.90
N VAL A 289 1.63 -23.56 2.95
CA VAL A 289 3.04 -23.54 2.56
C VAL A 289 3.96 -23.18 3.74
N LEU A 290 3.59 -22.17 4.54
CA LEU A 290 4.33 -21.79 5.74
C LEU A 290 4.31 -22.89 6.78
N SER A 291 3.14 -23.50 6.98
CA SER A 291 2.99 -24.61 7.93
C SER A 291 3.86 -25.81 7.53
N ALA A 292 3.88 -26.16 6.23
CA ALA A 292 4.67 -27.26 5.69
C ALA A 292 6.18 -27.00 5.77
N ARG A 293 6.62 -25.76 5.50
CA ARG A 293 8.04 -25.34 5.55
C ARG A 293 8.49 -24.84 6.92
N ARG A 294 7.65 -24.94 7.95
CA ARG A 294 7.91 -24.40 9.29
C ARG A 294 9.29 -24.79 9.84
N GLN A 295 9.63 -26.08 9.79
CA GLN A 295 10.90 -26.56 10.33
C GLN A 295 12.10 -25.98 9.58
N GLU A 296 12.01 -25.88 8.25
CA GLU A 296 13.01 -25.26 7.40
C GLU A 296 13.17 -23.77 7.74
N LEU A 297 12.07 -23.01 7.76
CA LEU A 297 12.07 -21.58 8.04
C LEU A 297 12.64 -21.27 9.43
N VAL A 298 12.23 -22.02 10.46
CA VAL A 298 12.78 -21.87 11.82
C VAL A 298 14.27 -22.21 11.86
N SER A 299 14.71 -23.25 11.14
CA SER A 299 16.14 -23.58 11.05
C SER A 299 16.96 -22.50 10.34
N ASN A 300 16.33 -21.73 9.44
CA ASN A 300 16.90 -20.54 8.80
C ASN A 300 16.77 -19.26 9.63
N GLY A 301 16.33 -19.36 10.89
CA GLY A 301 16.28 -18.24 11.82
C GLY A 301 14.98 -17.44 11.79
N VAL A 302 13.94 -17.88 11.08
CA VAL A 302 12.62 -17.23 11.12
C VAL A 302 11.90 -17.55 12.44
N ASP A 303 11.28 -16.54 13.01
CA ASP A 303 10.44 -16.69 14.18
C ASP A 303 9.26 -17.64 13.96
N GLU A 304 9.22 -18.70 14.76
CA GLU A 304 8.03 -19.55 14.82
C GLU A 304 6.75 -18.76 15.21
N PRO A 305 6.78 -17.81 16.16
CA PRO A 305 5.62 -16.97 16.45
C PRO A 305 5.15 -16.12 15.28
N LEU A 306 6.07 -15.68 14.40
CA LEU A 306 5.72 -14.92 13.18
C LEU A 306 4.96 -15.82 12.22
N ILE A 307 5.49 -17.00 11.93
CA ILE A 307 4.86 -18.03 11.08
C ILE A 307 3.45 -18.35 11.61
N ASN A 308 3.32 -18.59 12.91
CA ASN A 308 2.04 -18.89 13.55
C ASN A 308 1.02 -17.78 13.40
N LEU A 309 1.44 -16.53 13.57
CA LEU A 309 0.53 -15.39 13.47
C LEU A 309 0.06 -15.17 12.03
N ILE A 310 0.96 -15.25 11.05
CA ILE A 310 0.60 -15.17 9.63
C ILE A 310 -0.41 -16.28 9.27
N CYS A 311 -0.16 -17.52 9.69
CA CYS A 311 -1.09 -18.64 9.46
C CYS A 311 -2.47 -18.43 10.09
N ARG A 312 -2.55 -17.81 11.28
CA ARG A 312 -3.83 -17.46 11.92
C ARG A 312 -4.57 -16.37 11.15
N CYS A 313 -3.89 -15.33 10.70
CA CYS A 313 -4.50 -14.27 9.89
C CYS A 313 -5.00 -14.80 8.52
N LEU A 314 -4.32 -15.82 7.97
CA LEU A 314 -4.72 -16.55 6.77
C LEU A 314 -5.78 -17.65 7.02
N ALA A 315 -6.41 -17.71 8.19
CA ALA A 315 -7.47 -18.69 8.43
C ALA A 315 -8.66 -18.50 7.46
N GLN A 316 -9.20 -19.61 6.95
CA GLN A 316 -10.35 -19.58 6.05
C GLN A 316 -11.58 -19.05 6.77
N ASP A 317 -11.89 -19.59 7.95
CA ASP A 317 -12.92 -19.05 8.82
C ASP A 317 -12.38 -17.82 9.58
N PRO A 318 -12.97 -16.63 9.37
CA PRO A 318 -12.58 -15.40 10.05
C PRO A 318 -12.56 -15.49 11.58
N GLN A 319 -13.37 -16.37 12.19
CA GLN A 319 -13.38 -16.53 13.66
C GLN A 319 -12.07 -17.11 14.22
N ASN A 320 -11.25 -17.73 13.37
CA ASN A 320 -9.94 -18.24 13.76
C ASN A 320 -8.82 -17.20 13.57
N ARG A 321 -9.12 -16.04 12.97
CA ARG A 321 -8.19 -14.91 12.83
C ARG A 321 -8.14 -14.15 14.16
N PRO A 322 -7.00 -13.52 14.50
CA PRO A 322 -6.98 -12.56 15.59
C PRO A 322 -7.82 -11.34 15.22
N GLY A 323 -8.53 -10.74 16.17
CA GLY A 323 -9.18 -9.45 15.92
C GLY A 323 -8.15 -8.34 15.70
N LEU A 324 -8.50 -7.26 14.99
CA LEU A 324 -7.53 -6.20 14.62
C LEU A 324 -6.75 -5.62 15.82
N ILE A 325 -7.43 -5.39 16.95
CA ILE A 325 -6.82 -4.89 18.18
C ILE A 325 -5.90 -5.94 18.82
N GLU A 326 -6.32 -7.21 18.83
CA GLU A 326 -5.48 -8.33 19.30
C GLU A 326 -4.23 -8.45 18.44
N LEU A 327 -4.37 -8.39 17.12
CA LEU A 327 -3.26 -8.46 16.18
C LEU A 327 -2.26 -7.33 16.42
N ALA A 328 -2.74 -6.09 16.57
CA ALA A 328 -1.88 -4.96 16.86
C ALA A 328 -1.13 -5.11 18.18
N ALA A 329 -1.78 -5.62 19.24
CA ALA A 329 -1.12 -5.88 20.51
C ALA A 329 -0.05 -6.98 20.39
N LEU A 330 -0.35 -8.08 19.71
CA LEU A 330 0.59 -9.19 19.49
C LEU A 330 1.83 -8.76 18.71
N VAL A 331 1.65 -7.98 17.63
CA VAL A 331 2.76 -7.48 16.81
C VAL A 331 3.56 -6.43 17.59
N HIS A 332 2.89 -5.51 18.27
CA HIS A 332 3.56 -4.48 19.07
C HIS A 332 4.44 -5.07 20.18
N GLU A 333 3.94 -6.08 20.90
CA GLU A 333 4.71 -6.79 21.93
C GLU A 333 6.03 -7.33 21.36
N ARG A 334 6.00 -7.88 20.14
CA ARG A 334 7.19 -8.41 19.46
C ARG A 334 8.16 -7.30 19.04
N VAL A 335 7.64 -6.15 18.64
CA VAL A 335 8.45 -5.01 18.23
C VAL A 335 9.16 -4.35 19.42
N ILE A 336 8.50 -4.21 20.57
CA ILE A 336 9.07 -3.54 21.75
C ILE A 336 10.04 -4.44 22.53
N ASN A 337 9.79 -5.75 22.59
CA ASN A 337 10.55 -6.66 23.44
C ASN A 337 11.75 -7.29 22.73
N ARG A 338 11.97 -6.99 21.44
CA ARG A 338 13.07 -7.57 20.67
C ARG A 338 14.24 -6.60 20.52
N ALA A 339 15.29 -6.89 21.28
CA ALA A 339 16.51 -6.11 21.34
C ALA A 339 17.51 -6.48 20.22
N PRO A 340 18.46 -5.59 19.91
CA PRO A 340 19.57 -5.92 19.02
C PRO A 340 20.37 -7.11 19.56
N GLY A 341 20.58 -8.12 18.71
CA GLY A 341 21.36 -9.31 19.08
C GLY A 341 20.57 -10.46 19.72
N ASP A 342 19.24 -10.32 19.91
CA ASP A 342 18.37 -11.42 20.34
C ASP A 342 18.39 -12.61 19.37
N ALA A 343 18.69 -12.36 18.10
CA ALA A 343 19.00 -13.37 17.09
C ALA A 343 20.32 -13.03 16.35
N PRO A 344 21.08 -14.05 15.92
CA PRO A 344 22.34 -13.83 15.19
C PRO A 344 22.13 -12.97 13.94
N GLY A 345 22.94 -11.92 13.81
CA GLY A 345 22.89 -11.03 12.63
C GLY A 345 21.83 -9.93 12.69
N GLU A 346 21.08 -9.78 13.79
CA GLU A 346 20.03 -8.75 13.94
C GLU A 346 20.47 -7.55 14.80
N LEU A 347 21.72 -7.12 14.65
CA LEU A 347 22.20 -5.83 15.20
C LEU A 347 21.61 -4.67 14.39
N ASP A 348 21.43 -3.51 15.02
CA ASP A 348 20.89 -2.32 14.34
C ASP A 348 21.70 -1.95 13.10
N ASP A 349 23.03 -1.96 13.22
CA ASP A 349 23.92 -1.61 12.11
C ASP A 349 23.84 -2.64 10.97
N ALA A 350 23.62 -3.91 11.28
CA ALA A 350 23.45 -4.95 10.26
C ALA A 350 22.13 -4.77 9.50
N VAL A 351 21.04 -4.41 10.19
CA VAL A 351 19.74 -4.12 9.55
C VAL A 351 19.82 -2.85 8.70
N ARG A 352 20.48 -1.79 9.22
CA ARG A 352 20.69 -0.55 8.46
C ARG A 352 21.55 -0.78 7.22
N GLN A 353 22.62 -1.56 7.33
CA GLN A 353 23.46 -1.89 6.17
C GLN A 353 22.68 -2.67 5.12
N LEU A 354 21.88 -3.66 5.55
CA LEU A 354 21.00 -4.40 4.65
C LEU A 354 20.04 -3.47 3.90
N LEU A 355 19.39 -2.55 4.60
CA LEU A 355 18.48 -1.59 3.97
C LEU A 355 19.21 -0.61 3.05
N HIS A 356 20.42 -0.17 3.42
CA HIS A 356 21.26 0.67 2.57
C HIS A 356 21.60 -0.04 1.25
N ASP A 357 22.02 -1.31 1.32
CA ASP A 357 22.34 -2.11 0.14
C ASP A 357 21.12 -2.28 -0.77
N LEU A 358 19.95 -2.51 -0.17
CA LEU A 358 18.72 -2.70 -0.92
C LEU A 358 18.16 -1.42 -1.52
N LEU A 359 18.23 -0.29 -0.82
CA LEU A 359 17.56 0.95 -1.22
C LEU A 359 18.47 1.90 -2.00
N LEU A 360 19.71 2.09 -1.56
CA LEU A 360 20.60 3.13 -2.06
C LEU A 360 21.62 2.61 -3.07
N ASN A 361 22.08 1.36 -2.91
CA ASN A 361 23.03 0.73 -3.84
C ASN A 361 22.34 0.01 -5.02
N ALA A 362 21.01 -0.01 -5.07
CA ALA A 362 20.25 -0.70 -6.13
C ALA A 362 20.51 -0.20 -7.55
N ASN A 363 21.04 1.03 -7.71
CA ASN A 363 21.29 1.65 -9.01
C ASN A 363 22.76 1.66 -9.44
N THR A 364 23.71 1.10 -8.67
CA THR A 364 25.14 1.19 -9.00
C THR A 364 25.67 0.01 -9.83
N GLY A 365 24.93 -1.09 -9.98
CA GLY A 365 25.35 -2.25 -10.78
C GLY A 365 26.62 -2.96 -10.26
N GLU A 366 27.17 -2.51 -9.14
CA GLU A 366 28.31 -3.14 -8.47
C GLU A 366 27.73 -4.02 -7.36
N GLY A 367 27.66 -5.33 -7.64
CA GLY A 367 27.34 -6.31 -6.62
C GLY A 367 28.31 -6.23 -5.44
N PRO A 368 27.89 -6.65 -4.23
CA PRO A 368 28.75 -6.59 -3.05
C PRO A 368 30.05 -7.37 -3.30
N VAL A 369 31.18 -6.71 -3.01
CA VAL A 369 32.51 -7.33 -3.07
C VAL A 369 32.59 -8.41 -1.98
N PRO A 370 33.09 -9.62 -2.29
CA PRO A 370 33.03 -10.79 -1.41
C PRO A 370 33.79 -10.66 -0.08
#